data_AF-A0A8H5K6C6-F1
#
_entry.id   AF-A0A8H5K6C6-F1
#
_cell.length_a   1.000
_cell.length_b   1.000
_cell.length_c   1.000
_cell.angle_alpha   90.00
_cell.angle_beta   90.00
_cell.angle_gamma   90.00
#
_symmetry.space_group_name_H-M   'P 1'
#
loop_
_entity.id
_entity.type
_entity.pdbx_description
1 polymer ?
#
loop_
_entity_poly.entity_id
_entity_poly.type
_entity_poly.pdbx_seq_one_letter_code
_entity_poly.pdbx_strand_id
1 'polypeptide(L)'
;MDATNVEFKDNMYLGNGRDQQVGHAIRNEIARLTVERAPAGAASAKVEVGWHYSDPRRKGSDPKEHCTVDYEDERGNVFERVHVYRAVQRHNEPET
;
A
#
# COMPACT_ATOMS: atom_id res chain seq x y z
N MET A 1 -9.39 0.57 11.31
CA MET A 1 -9.83 0.08 9.99
C MET A 1 -9.45 -1.39 9.83
N ASP A 2 -10.23 -2.18 9.10
CA ASP A 2 -9.93 -3.59 8.78
C ASP A 2 -9.33 -3.73 7.37
N ALA A 3 -8.54 -4.79 7.12
CA ALA A 3 -7.94 -5.05 5.80
C ALA A 3 -8.99 -5.34 4.71
N THR A 4 -10.17 -5.81 5.10
CA THR A 4 -11.33 -5.99 4.21
C THR A 4 -11.92 -4.67 3.71
N ASN A 5 -11.65 -3.54 4.38
CA ASN A 5 -12.04 -2.20 3.96
C ASN A 5 -10.96 -1.52 3.09
N VAL A 6 -9.99 -2.28 2.59
CA VAL A 6 -8.97 -1.80 1.65
C VAL A 6 -9.32 -2.26 0.24
N GLU A 7 -9.70 -1.30 -0.59
CA GLU A 7 -9.99 -1.53 -2.00
C GLU A 7 -8.76 -1.27 -2.86
N PHE A 8 -8.69 -1.96 -3.99
CA PHE A 8 -7.62 -1.78 -4.97
C PHE A 8 -8.22 -1.27 -6.26
N LYS A 9 -7.62 -0.20 -6.81
CA LYS A 9 -8.02 0.34 -8.10
C LYS A 9 -7.83 -0.72 -9.19
N ASP A 10 -8.85 -0.90 -10.02
CA ASP A 10 -8.88 -1.84 -11.14
C ASP A 10 -8.50 -3.29 -10.74
N ASN A 11 -8.00 -4.06 -11.70
CA ASN A 11 -7.48 -5.40 -11.50
C ASN A 11 -6.01 -5.39 -11.03
N MET A 12 -5.60 -4.38 -10.26
CA MET A 12 -4.22 -4.23 -9.82
C MET A 12 -3.74 -5.51 -9.14
N TYR A 13 -2.62 -6.06 -9.61
CA TYR A 13 -2.04 -7.35 -9.20
C TYR A 13 -2.88 -8.60 -9.47
N LEU A 14 -4.12 -8.49 -9.95
CA LEU A 14 -4.93 -9.64 -10.34
C LEU A 14 -4.67 -9.99 -11.81
N GLY A 15 -3.48 -10.53 -12.07
CA GLY A 15 -3.14 -11.15 -13.35
C GLY A 15 -3.90 -12.47 -13.58
N ASN A 16 -3.77 -13.04 -14.78
CA ASN A 16 -4.42 -14.31 -15.13
C ASN A 16 -3.55 -15.51 -14.72
N GLY A 17 -4.16 -16.55 -14.14
CA GLY A 17 -3.50 -17.85 -13.91
C GLY A 17 -2.48 -17.85 -12.77
N ARG A 18 -1.25 -18.30 -13.02
CA ARG A 18 -0.21 -18.53 -11.99
C ARG A 18 0.18 -17.24 -11.24
N ASP A 19 0.05 -16.09 -11.91
CA ASP A 19 0.39 -14.79 -11.33
C ASP A 19 -0.69 -14.28 -10.36
N GLN A 20 -1.88 -14.90 -10.34
CA GLN A 20 -2.97 -14.51 -9.46
C GLN A 20 -2.63 -14.74 -7.98
N GLN A 21 -1.97 -15.86 -7.64
CA GLN A 21 -1.56 -16.16 -6.27
C GLN A 21 -0.51 -15.17 -5.75
N VAL A 22 0.49 -14.84 -6.58
CA VAL A 22 1.48 -13.81 -6.29
C VAL A 22 0.80 -12.46 -6.11
N GLY A 23 -0.17 -12.17 -6.99
CA GLY A 23 -0.99 -10.98 -6.93
C GLY A 23 -1.78 -10.80 -5.64
N HIS A 24 -2.44 -11.86 -5.19
CA HIS A 24 -3.14 -11.87 -3.91
C HIS A 24 -2.19 -11.68 -2.72
N ALA A 25 -0.99 -12.29 -2.76
CA ALA A 25 0.01 -12.07 -1.73
C ALA A 25 0.45 -10.59 -1.66
N ILE A 26 0.68 -9.95 -2.81
CA ILE A 26 1.02 -8.53 -2.90
C ILE A 26 -0.13 -7.66 -2.34
N ARG A 27 -1.38 -7.94 -2.73
CA ARG A 27 -2.56 -7.22 -2.20
C ARG A 27 -2.67 -7.37 -0.69
N ASN A 28 -2.49 -8.58 -0.16
CA ASN A 28 -2.54 -8.81 1.29
C ASN A 28 -1.44 -8.02 2.02
N GLU A 29 -0.22 -7.96 1.46
CA GLU A 29 0.87 -7.15 2.01
C GLU A 29 0.51 -5.67 2.05
N ILE A 30 -0.01 -5.12 0.93
CA ILE A 30 -0.45 -3.73 0.84
C ILE A 30 -1.58 -3.45 1.83
N ALA A 31 -2.60 -4.30 1.89
CA ALA A 31 -3.76 -4.11 2.77
C ALA A 31 -3.34 -4.08 4.24
N ARG A 32 -2.46 -5.01 4.66
CA ARG A 32 -1.91 -5.02 6.02
C ARG A 32 -1.16 -3.72 6.33
N LEU A 33 -0.23 -3.31 5.47
CA LEU A 33 0.56 -2.09 5.68
C LEU A 33 -0.31 -0.82 5.64
N THR A 34 -1.37 -0.83 4.85
CA THR A 34 -2.34 0.26 4.76
C THR A 34 -3.14 0.40 6.05
N VAL A 35 -3.56 -0.72 6.65
CA VAL A 35 -4.22 -0.72 7.97
C VAL A 35 -3.27 -0.28 9.07
N GLU A 36 -2.04 -0.79 9.08
CA GLU A 36 -1.01 -0.43 10.08
C GLU A 36 -0.67 1.06 10.08
N ARG A 37 -0.76 1.72 8.92
CA ARG A 37 -0.47 3.15 8.76
C ARG A 37 -1.72 4.03 8.68
N ALA A 38 -2.90 3.46 8.91
CA ALA A 38 -4.15 4.19 8.80
C ALA A 38 -4.20 5.35 9.82
N PRO A 39 -4.46 6.59 9.37
CA PRO A 39 -4.64 7.71 10.27
C PRO A 39 -5.91 7.53 11.12
N ALA A 40 -5.96 8.22 12.25
CA ALA A 40 -7.15 8.23 13.09
C ALA A 40 -8.35 8.80 12.31
N GLY A 41 -9.48 8.09 12.34
CA GLY A 41 -10.68 8.46 11.59
C GLY A 41 -10.80 7.79 10.22
N ALA A 42 -9.80 7.03 9.76
CA ALA A 42 -9.91 6.22 8.55
C ALA A 42 -10.89 5.04 8.74
N ALA A 43 -11.94 5.01 7.94
CA ALA A 43 -12.96 3.95 7.92
C ALA A 43 -12.71 2.94 6.79
N SER A 44 -12.29 3.43 5.62
CA SER A 44 -11.88 2.66 4.44
C SER A 44 -10.63 3.27 3.81
N ALA A 45 -10.02 2.50 2.89
CA ALA A 45 -8.90 2.97 2.10
C ALA A 45 -8.97 2.43 0.68
N LYS A 46 -8.43 3.21 -0.26
CA LYS A 46 -8.35 2.86 -1.67
C LYS A 46 -6.91 2.96 -2.16
N VAL A 47 -6.36 1.85 -2.61
CA VAL A 47 -5.03 1.77 -3.22
C VAL A 47 -5.14 2.26 -4.66
N GLU A 48 -4.74 3.51 -4.87
CA GLU A 48 -4.80 4.18 -6.17
C GLU A 48 -3.65 3.75 -7.09
N VAL A 49 -2.47 3.50 -6.52
CA VAL A 49 -1.29 3.01 -7.25
C VAL A 49 -0.59 1.97 -6.40
N GLY A 50 -0.26 0.82 -7.01
CA GLY A 50 0.46 -0.25 -6.34
C GLY A 50 1.91 0.11 -6.01
N TRP A 51 2.68 -0.87 -5.56
CA TRP A 51 4.14 -0.76 -5.43
C TRP A 51 4.79 -0.19 -6.68
N HIS A 52 5.44 0.94 -6.49
CA HIS A 52 6.26 1.61 -7.48
C HIS A 52 7.40 2.35 -6.78
N TYR A 53 8.39 2.72 -7.58
CA TYR A 53 9.48 3.60 -7.15
C TYR A 53 9.21 4.99 -7.72
N SER A 54 9.42 6.03 -6.90
CA SER A 54 9.47 7.38 -7.44
C SER A 54 10.73 7.52 -8.33
N ASP A 55 10.64 8.32 -9.39
CA ASP A 55 11.73 8.48 -10.36
C ASP A 55 13.01 8.97 -9.65
N PRO A 56 14.07 8.14 -9.54
CA PRO A 56 15.25 8.46 -8.74
C PRO A 56 16.05 9.64 -9.30
N ARG A 57 15.75 10.09 -10.53
CA ARG A 57 16.42 11.23 -11.18
C ARG A 57 15.81 12.57 -10.77
N ARG A 58 14.65 12.57 -10.11
CA ARG A 58 14.04 13.80 -9.57
C ARG A 58 14.63 14.13 -8.19
N LYS A 59 15.13 15.35 -8.04
CA LYS A 59 15.64 15.86 -6.75
C LYS A 59 14.50 15.89 -5.72
N GLY A 60 14.64 15.15 -4.62
CA GLY A 60 13.57 14.96 -3.62
C GLY A 60 12.72 13.70 -3.84
N SER A 61 13.11 12.82 -4.76
CA SER A 61 12.47 11.53 -4.98
C SER A 61 12.76 10.54 -3.86
N ASP A 62 11.72 9.85 -3.39
CA ASP A 62 11.84 8.76 -2.44
C ASP A 62 12.36 7.49 -3.14
N PRO A 63 13.58 7.01 -2.84
CA PRO A 63 14.14 5.81 -3.47
C PRO A 63 13.48 4.52 -2.99
N LYS A 64 12.53 4.61 -2.06
CA LYS A 64 11.87 3.47 -1.42
C LYS A 64 10.65 3.06 -2.22
N GLU A 65 10.45 1.76 -2.36
CA GLU A 65 9.22 1.20 -2.93
C GLU A 65 8.04 1.58 -2.03
N HIS A 66 7.00 2.17 -2.62
CA HIS A 66 5.78 2.57 -1.93
C HIS A 66 4.55 2.38 -2.81
N CYS A 67 3.38 2.35 -2.19
CA CYS A 67 2.09 2.43 -2.86
C CYS A 67 1.38 3.71 -2.41
N THR A 68 0.51 4.22 -3.28
CA THR A 68 -0.30 5.42 -3.00
C THR A 68 -1.68 4.99 -2.57
N VAL A 69 -2.09 5.48 -1.41
CA VAL A 69 -3.36 5.11 -0.78
C VAL A 69 -4.14 6.36 -0.40
N ASP A 70 -5.42 6.35 -0.75
CA ASP A 70 -6.41 7.32 -0.28
C ASP A 70 -7.14 6.74 0.93
N TYR A 71 -7.16 7.44 2.05
CA TYR A 71 -7.98 7.11 3.20
C TYR A 71 -9.29 7.88 3.16
N GLU A 72 -10.35 7.17 3.47
CA GLU A 72 -11.72 7.68 3.44
C GLU A 72 -12.34 7.65 4.84
N ASP A 73 -13.16 8.65 5.14
CA ASP A 73 -13.93 8.73 6.38
C ASP A 73 -15.17 7.80 6.32
N GLU A 74 -15.94 7.72 7.40
CA GLU A 74 -17.18 6.91 7.46
C GLU A 74 -18.24 7.33 6.43
N ARG A 75 -18.10 8.48 5.80
CA ARG A 75 -19.00 9.01 4.77
C ARG A 75 -18.48 8.71 3.35
N GLY A 76 -17.32 8.06 3.22
CA GLY A 76 -16.68 7.74 1.94
C GLY A 76 -15.95 8.94 1.33
N ASN A 77 -15.65 10.00 2.09
CA ASN A 77 -14.87 11.12 1.57
C ASN A 77 -13.38 10.86 1.77
N VAL A 78 -12.61 10.99 0.69
CA VAL A 78 -11.15 10.98 0.78
C VAL A 78 -10.70 12.22 1.55
N PHE A 79 -10.08 12.01 2.71
CA PHE A 79 -9.57 13.10 3.55
C PHE A 79 -8.04 13.15 3.57
N GLU A 80 -7.37 12.06 3.22
CA GLU A 80 -5.90 12.03 3.20
C GLU A 80 -5.38 11.06 2.13
N ARG A 81 -4.37 11.49 1.37
CA ARG A 81 -3.61 10.64 0.44
C ARG A 81 -2.19 10.49 0.98
N VAL A 82 -1.76 9.25 1.18
CA VAL A 82 -0.43 8.94 1.71
C VAL A 82 0.36 7.99 0.83
N HIS A 83 1.67 7.96 1.06
CA HIS A 83 2.55 6.90 0.59
C HIS A 83 2.75 5.87 1.69
N VAL A 84 2.26 4.66 1.47
CA VAL A 84 2.52 3.50 2.32
C VAL A 84 3.80 2.85 1.80
N TYR A 85 4.87 2.88 2.59
CA TYR A 85 6.16 2.34 2.18
C TYR A 85 6.24 0.83 2.41
N ARG A 86 6.82 0.08 1.49
CA ARG A 86 7.10 -1.33 1.74
C ARG A 86 8.08 -1.41 2.91
N ALA A 87 7.65 -2.06 4.00
CA ALA A 87 8.56 -2.34 5.09
C ALA A 87 9.58 -3.35 4.55
N VAL A 88 10.78 -2.87 4.22
CA VAL A 88 11.91 -3.77 3.99
C VAL A 88 12.04 -4.53 5.30
N GLN A 89 11.69 -5.82 5.33
CA GLN A 89 12.12 -6.67 6.44
C GLN A 89 13.64 -6.49 6.48
N ARG A 90 14.17 -5.85 7.52
CA ARG A 90 15.60 -5.94 7.83
C ARG A 90 15.85 -7.40 8.21
N HIS A 91 15.93 -8.29 7.23
CA HIS A 91 16.69 -9.51 7.41
C HIS A 91 18.14 -9.07 7.51
N ASN A 92 18.74 -9.33 8.67
CA ASN A 92 20.15 -9.14 9.03
C ASN A 92 20.52 -7.75 9.58
N GLU A 93 20.25 -7.54 10.86
CA GLU A 93 21.29 -7.02 11.75
C GLU A 93 21.46 -8.05 12.87
N PRO A 94 22.62 -8.72 12.99
CA PRO A 94 22.92 -9.49 14.19
C PRO A 94 23.03 -8.50 15.36
N GLU A 95 22.27 -8.74 16.42
CA GLU A 95 22.47 -8.05 17.70
C GLU A 95 23.91 -8.31 18.15
N THR A 96 24.69 -7.24 18.29
CA THR A 96 26.05 -7.26 18.86
C THR A 96 26.01 -7.26 20.37
#